data_AF-A0A1Z9EEB7-F1
#
_entry.id   AF-A0A1Z9EEB7-F1
#
_cell.length_a   1.000
_cell.length_b   1.000
_cell.length_c   1.000
_cell.angle_alpha   90.00
_cell.angle_beta   90.00
_cell.angle_gamma   90.00
#
_symmetry.space_group_name_H-M   'P 1'
#
loop_
_entity.id
_entity.type
_entity.pdbx_description
1 polymer ?
#
loop_
_entity_poly.entity_id
_entity_poly.type
_entity_poly.pdbx_seq_one_letter_code
_entity_poly.pdbx_strand_id
1 'polypeptide(L)'
;MGKLNIPVIPPEELAKLELSEYARPRIEQTQQFAPYGLPSNLDAWDGYPAARERLFAMLSAHATNPISLAGDTHNGWAFNLTNQKGEAVGVEWGTPGVSSPGLENYVPLLPEQMQALLKGASPELVACDTAQRGWTHVTLTPKAATAQWRFVSSVTEPTYQTSAGEPLVSQRNARALG
;
A
#
# COMPACT_ATOMS: atom_id res chain seq x y z
N MET A 1 3.50 4.94 5.99
CA MET A 1 3.29 4.82 7.44
C MET A 1 2.50 3.58 7.82
N GLY A 2 1.79 2.92 6.91
CA GLY A 2 1.42 1.52 7.11
C GLY A 2 2.66 0.62 7.09
N LYS A 3 2.56 -0.52 7.76
CA LYS A 3 3.57 -1.57 7.66
C LYS A 3 3.25 -2.47 6.48
N LEU A 4 4.16 -2.55 5.51
CA LEU A 4 4.07 -3.50 4.42
C LEU A 4 5.16 -4.57 4.58
N ASN A 5 4.72 -5.79 4.83
CA ASN A 5 5.62 -6.93 4.99
C ASN A 5 5.81 -7.66 3.67
N ILE A 6 6.95 -8.34 3.56
CA ILE A 6 7.22 -9.22 2.42
C ILE A 6 6.20 -10.36 2.42
N PRO A 7 5.38 -10.53 1.37
CA PRO A 7 4.51 -11.67 1.26
C PRO A 7 5.27 -12.95 0.92
N VAL A 8 4.86 -14.08 1.49
CA VAL A 8 5.30 -15.40 1.06
C VAL A 8 4.54 -15.75 -0.22
N ILE A 9 5.27 -15.91 -1.33
CA ILE A 9 4.74 -16.45 -2.57
C ILE A 9 4.90 -17.98 -2.48
N PRO A 10 3.82 -18.77 -2.67
CA PRO A 10 3.93 -20.22 -2.67
C PRO A 10 4.98 -20.71 -3.68
N PRO A 11 5.87 -21.65 -3.33
CA PRO A 11 6.96 -22.09 -4.22
C PRO A 11 6.48 -22.55 -5.60
N GLU A 12 5.32 -23.20 -5.67
CA GLU A 12 4.69 -23.65 -6.90
C GLU A 12 4.19 -22.50 -7.79
N GLU A 13 3.78 -21.37 -7.19
CA GLU A 13 3.42 -20.17 -7.95
C GLU A 13 4.67 -19.42 -8.38
N LEU A 14 5.65 -19.28 -7.48
CA LEU A 14 6.94 -18.65 -7.78
C LEU A 14 7.65 -19.33 -8.95
N ALA A 15 7.62 -20.67 -9.00
CA ALA A 15 8.22 -21.46 -10.08
C ALA A 15 7.55 -21.25 -11.46
N LYS A 16 6.30 -20.77 -11.50
CA LYS A 16 5.59 -20.45 -12.74
C LYS A 16 5.86 -19.03 -13.25
N LEU A 17 6.51 -18.18 -12.44
CA LEU A 17 6.74 -16.78 -12.82
C LEU A 17 7.90 -16.65 -13.81
N GLU A 18 7.62 -16.02 -14.94
CA GLU A 18 8.63 -15.55 -15.89
C GLU A 18 9.25 -14.25 -15.36
N LEU A 19 10.25 -14.38 -14.49
CA LEU A 19 10.99 -13.25 -13.92
C LEU A 19 12.13 -12.82 -14.84
N SER A 20 12.26 -11.49 -15.03
CA SER A 20 13.41 -10.90 -15.73
C SER A 20 14.72 -11.20 -15.00
N GLU A 21 15.85 -11.10 -15.71
CA GLU A 21 17.19 -11.23 -15.12
C GLU A 21 17.42 -10.23 -13.98
N TYR A 22 16.78 -9.07 -14.06
CA TYR A 22 16.81 -8.06 -13.00
C TYR A 22 16.00 -8.47 -11.75
N ALA A 23 14.79 -8.99 -11.94
CA ALA A 23 13.86 -9.29 -10.86
C ALA A 23 14.22 -10.60 -10.13
N ARG A 24 14.59 -11.65 -10.87
CA ARG A 24 14.81 -13.00 -10.34
C ARG A 24 15.66 -13.06 -9.06
N PRO A 25 16.92 -12.57 -9.03
CA PRO A 25 17.76 -12.70 -7.85
C PRO A 25 17.19 -11.91 -6.64
N ARG A 26 16.51 -10.79 -6.90
CA ARG A 26 15.89 -9.97 -5.85
C ARG A 26 14.68 -10.68 -5.24
N ILE A 27 13.83 -11.29 -6.06
CA ILE A 27 12.66 -12.02 -5.60
C ILE A 27 13.08 -13.27 -4.84
N GLU A 28 14.02 -14.06 -5.36
CA GLU A 28 14.54 -15.24 -4.66
C GLU A 28 15.11 -14.89 -3.29
N GLN A 29 15.95 -13.84 -3.21
CA GLN A 29 16.48 -13.35 -1.94
C GLN A 29 15.37 -12.86 -1.01
N THR A 30 14.42 -12.07 -1.52
CA THR A 30 13.32 -11.51 -0.73
C THR A 30 12.42 -12.62 -0.17
N GLN A 31 12.17 -13.68 -0.93
CA GLN A 31 11.35 -14.82 -0.50
C GLN A 31 12.01 -15.65 0.60
N GLN A 32 13.35 -15.66 0.72
CA GLN A 32 14.02 -16.27 1.88
C GLN A 32 13.71 -15.52 3.19
N PHE A 33 13.41 -14.22 3.11
CA PHE A 33 13.10 -13.37 4.26
C PHE A 33 11.61 -13.32 4.60
N ALA A 34 10.73 -13.66 3.65
CA ALA A 34 9.28 -13.58 3.81
C ALA A 34 8.73 -14.31 5.06
N PRO A 35 9.19 -15.53 5.43
CA PRO A 35 8.67 -16.23 6.61
C PRO A 35 8.92 -15.52 7.95
N TYR A 36 9.84 -14.56 7.99
CA TYR A 36 10.18 -13.81 9.21
C TYR A 36 9.32 -12.56 9.39
N GLY A 37 8.38 -12.26 8.47
CA GLY A 37 7.52 -11.09 8.55
C GLY A 37 8.29 -9.77 8.50
N LEU A 38 9.41 -9.75 7.78
CA LEU A 38 10.24 -8.57 7.64
C LEU A 38 9.60 -7.54 6.71
N PRO A 39 9.90 -6.24 6.89
CA PRO A 39 9.33 -5.21 6.04
C PRO A 39 9.86 -5.28 4.60
N SER A 40 9.02 -4.91 3.63
CA SER A 40 9.34 -5.00 2.20
C SER A 40 10.12 -3.80 1.66
N ASN A 41 10.11 -2.67 2.36
CA ASN A 41 10.80 -1.45 1.91
C ASN A 41 11.45 -0.70 3.10
N LEU A 42 12.78 -0.81 3.22
CA LEU A 42 13.55 -0.12 4.27
C LEU A 42 13.80 1.36 3.97
N ASP A 43 13.52 1.84 2.76
CA ASP A 43 13.55 3.26 2.43
C ASP A 43 12.25 3.98 2.86
N ALA A 44 11.17 3.22 3.05
CA ALA A 44 9.92 3.72 3.61
C ALA A 44 9.94 3.75 5.16
N TRP A 45 8.83 4.16 5.77
CA TRP A 45 8.65 4.24 7.23
C TRP A 45 8.96 2.95 7.98
N ASP A 46 8.86 1.81 7.32
CA ASP A 46 9.22 0.50 7.82
C ASP A 46 10.70 0.37 8.20
N GLY A 47 11.60 1.13 7.56
CA GLY A 47 13.01 1.23 7.95
C GLY A 47 13.28 2.14 9.15
N TYR A 48 12.28 2.90 9.61
CA TYR A 48 12.44 3.94 10.64
C TYR A 48 11.44 3.79 11.80
N PRO A 49 11.32 2.62 12.45
CA PRO A 49 10.26 2.34 13.42
C PRO A 49 10.29 3.27 14.64
N ALA A 50 11.47 3.67 15.13
CA ALA A 50 11.58 4.59 16.26
C ALA A 50 11.05 6.00 15.92
N ALA A 51 11.27 6.47 14.68
CA ALA A 51 10.73 7.75 14.23
C ALA A 51 9.21 7.68 14.03
N ARG A 52 8.73 6.58 13.44
CA ARG A 52 7.29 6.30 13.25
C ARG A 52 6.54 6.37 14.58
N GLU A 53 7.03 5.69 15.62
CA GLU A 53 6.34 5.67 16.92
C GLU A 53 6.35 7.02 17.64
N ARG A 54 7.42 7.81 17.53
CA ARG A 54 7.43 9.19 18.05
C ARG A 54 6.38 10.06 17.37
N LEU A 55 6.25 9.95 16.05
CA LEU A 55 5.21 10.64 15.30
C LEU A 55 3.81 10.15 15.70
N PHE A 56 3.63 8.84 15.88
CA PHE A 56 2.34 8.26 16.29
C PHE A 56 1.91 8.73 17.69
N ALA A 57 2.86 8.86 18.62
CA ALA A 57 2.59 9.43 19.94
C ALA A 57 2.09 10.88 19.83
N MET A 58 2.75 11.71 19.01
CA MET A 58 2.33 13.09 18.78
C MET A 58 0.94 13.18 18.13
N LEU A 59 0.68 12.37 17.10
CA LEU A 59 -0.62 12.32 16.43
C LEU A 59 -1.72 11.86 17.39
N SER A 60 -1.45 10.84 18.19
CA SER A 60 -2.42 10.31 19.16
C SER A 60 -2.80 11.35 20.22
N ALA A 61 -1.84 12.16 20.67
CA ALA A 61 -2.03 13.19 21.69
C ALA A 61 -2.72 14.45 21.16
N HIS A 62 -2.54 14.80 19.88
CA HIS A 62 -2.90 16.14 19.38
C HIS A 62 -3.88 16.15 18.20
N ALA A 63 -4.08 15.04 17.51
CA ALA A 63 -4.92 14.99 16.32
C ALA A 63 -6.13 14.06 16.50
N THR A 64 -7.28 14.50 16.02
CA THR A 64 -8.53 13.74 16.14
C THR A 64 -8.59 12.59 15.13
N ASN A 65 -8.37 12.88 13.84
CA ASN A 65 -8.38 11.93 12.73
C ASN A 65 -7.15 12.13 11.83
N PRO A 66 -5.97 11.62 12.22
CA PRO A 66 -4.79 11.66 11.38
C PRO A 66 -5.01 10.94 10.04
N ILE A 67 -4.61 11.60 8.95
CA ILE A 67 -4.59 11.04 7.59
C ILE A 67 -3.18 11.27 7.05
N SER A 68 -2.54 10.20 6.57
CA SER A 68 -1.28 10.26 5.84
C SER A 68 -1.52 10.07 4.35
N LEU A 69 -0.95 10.94 3.54
CA LEU A 69 -0.96 10.82 2.08
C LEU A 69 0.45 10.46 1.62
N ALA A 70 0.58 9.38 0.85
CA ALA A 70 1.86 8.83 0.44
C ALA A 70 1.90 8.59 -1.08
N GLY A 71 3.11 8.42 -1.62
CA GLY A 71 3.39 8.09 -3.01
C GLY A 71 4.64 7.22 -3.10
N ASP A 72 5.56 7.55 -4.03
CA ASP A 72 6.88 6.91 -4.25
C ASP A 72 6.83 5.46 -4.75
N THR A 73 6.12 4.57 -4.06
CA THR A 73 6.06 3.12 -4.34
C THR A 73 5.32 2.72 -5.62
N HIS A 74 4.73 3.69 -6.32
CA HIS A 74 3.98 3.47 -7.55
C HIS A 74 2.83 2.46 -7.43
N ASN A 75 2.17 2.30 -6.29
CA ASN A 75 1.00 1.43 -6.17
C ASN A 75 -0.05 2.06 -5.24
N GLY A 76 -1.32 1.66 -5.39
CA GLY A 76 -2.38 2.11 -4.51
C GLY A 76 -2.31 1.36 -3.19
N TRP A 77 -2.26 2.08 -2.07
CA TRP A 77 -2.22 1.48 -0.73
C TRP A 77 -3.23 2.12 0.22
N ALA A 78 -3.87 1.32 1.06
CA ALA A 78 -4.76 1.80 2.09
C ALA A 78 -4.49 1.05 3.39
N PHE A 79 -4.14 1.78 4.45
CA PHE A 79 -3.80 1.20 5.74
C PHE A 79 -4.62 1.79 6.89
N ASN A 80 -4.96 0.91 7.84
CA ASN A 80 -5.36 1.29 9.20
C ASN A 80 -4.12 1.31 10.09
N LEU A 81 -3.69 2.50 10.49
CA LEU A 81 -2.43 2.69 11.20
C LEU A 81 -2.60 2.36 12.68
N THR A 82 -1.73 1.46 13.18
CA THR A 82 -1.70 1.10 14.59
C THR A 82 -0.33 1.34 15.21
N ASN A 83 -0.32 1.83 16.44
CA ASN A 83 0.92 1.94 17.22
C ASN A 83 1.37 0.55 17.72
N GLN A 84 2.52 0.48 18.38
CA GLN A 84 3.04 -0.79 18.94
C GLN A 84 2.12 -1.47 19.97
N LYS A 85 1.14 -0.75 20.53
CA LYS A 85 0.14 -1.30 21.47
C LYS A 85 -1.13 -1.80 20.77
N GLY A 86 -1.20 -1.68 19.44
CA GLY A 86 -2.39 -2.02 18.66
C GLY A 86 -3.50 -0.95 18.71
N GLU A 87 -3.21 0.24 19.21
CA GLU A 87 -4.19 1.34 19.27
C GLU A 87 -4.27 2.07 17.93
N ALA A 88 -5.48 2.41 17.50
CA ALA A 88 -5.73 3.11 16.25
C ALA A 88 -5.16 4.54 16.28
N VAL A 89 -4.30 4.85 15.32
CA VAL A 89 -3.65 6.16 15.16
C VAL A 89 -4.34 6.97 14.08
N GLY A 90 -4.70 6.36 12.96
CA GLY A 90 -5.29 7.04 11.81
C GLY A 90 -5.27 6.16 10.58
N VAL A 91 -5.39 6.78 9.41
CA VAL A 91 -5.39 6.06 8.13
C VAL A 91 -4.28 6.58 7.22
N GLU A 92 -3.82 5.73 6.30
CA GLU A 92 -2.93 6.13 5.22
C GLU A 92 -3.51 5.76 3.87
N TRP A 93 -3.36 6.67 2.91
CA TRP A 93 -3.62 6.44 1.49
C TRP A 93 -2.36 6.68 0.67
N GLY A 94 -1.82 5.59 0.12
CA GLY A 94 -0.79 5.62 -0.91
C GLY A 94 -1.42 5.80 -2.28
N THR A 95 -0.96 6.80 -3.04
CA THR A 95 -1.40 7.03 -4.41
C THR A 95 -0.68 6.11 -5.38
N PRO A 96 -1.38 5.56 -6.40
CA PRO A 96 -0.69 4.95 -7.53
C PRO A 96 0.23 5.98 -8.20
N GLY A 97 1.23 5.48 -8.93
CA GLY A 97 2.02 6.32 -9.81
C GLY A 97 1.19 6.81 -10.98
N VAL A 98 1.50 8.03 -11.44
CA VAL A 98 0.83 8.64 -12.59
C VAL A 98 1.17 7.88 -13.87
N SER A 99 2.45 7.55 -14.06
CA SER A 99 2.95 6.85 -15.24
C SER A 99 4.00 5.78 -14.95
N SER A 100 4.71 5.87 -13.83
CA SER A 100 5.76 4.91 -13.46
C SER A 100 5.21 3.50 -13.25
N PRO A 101 5.97 2.46 -13.63
CA PRO A 101 5.57 1.06 -13.45
C PRO A 101 5.44 0.71 -11.96
N GLY A 102 4.46 -0.12 -11.62
CA GLY A 102 4.27 -0.65 -10.28
C GLY A 102 4.85 -2.06 -10.11
N LEU A 103 4.50 -2.69 -8.98
CA LEU A 103 4.95 -4.03 -8.60
C LEU A 103 4.70 -5.11 -9.67
N GLU A 104 3.64 -4.97 -10.47
CA GLU A 104 3.27 -5.90 -11.55
C GLU A 104 4.37 -6.10 -12.60
N ASN A 105 5.27 -5.11 -12.77
CA ASN A 105 6.41 -5.19 -13.69
C ASN A 105 7.59 -6.01 -13.13
N TYR A 106 7.60 -6.26 -11.82
CA TYR A 106 8.68 -6.98 -11.13
C TYR A 106 8.26 -8.37 -10.66
N VAL A 107 6.99 -8.53 -10.29
CA VAL A 107 6.39 -9.79 -9.88
C VAL A 107 5.09 -9.99 -10.66
N PRO A 108 5.10 -10.75 -11.76
CA PRO A 108 3.97 -10.89 -12.67
C PRO A 108 2.92 -11.89 -12.16
N LEU A 109 2.48 -11.71 -10.90
CA LEU A 109 1.32 -12.40 -10.34
C LEU A 109 0.03 -11.71 -10.77
N LEU A 110 -1.07 -12.45 -10.81
CA LEU A 110 -2.38 -11.84 -11.01
C LEU A 110 -2.66 -10.83 -9.89
N PRO A 111 -3.26 -9.66 -10.18
CA PRO A 111 -3.51 -8.63 -9.18
C PRO A 111 -4.27 -9.15 -7.96
N GLU A 112 -5.30 -9.98 -8.12
CA GLU A 112 -6.05 -10.51 -6.96
C GLU A 112 -5.20 -11.42 -6.07
N GLN A 113 -4.32 -12.22 -6.68
CA GLN A 113 -3.39 -13.09 -5.94
C GLN A 113 -2.39 -12.25 -5.16
N MET A 114 -1.78 -11.25 -5.80
CA MET A 114 -0.82 -10.36 -5.14
C MET A 114 -1.49 -9.58 -3.98
N GLN A 115 -2.70 -9.06 -4.18
CA GLN A 115 -3.47 -8.39 -3.13
C GLN A 115 -3.73 -9.32 -1.94
N ALA A 116 -4.14 -10.57 -2.18
CA ALA A 116 -4.39 -11.54 -1.13
C ALA A 116 -3.13 -11.84 -0.31
N LEU A 117 -1.99 -12.04 -0.98
CA LEU A 117 -0.71 -12.30 -0.32
C LEU A 117 -0.23 -11.11 0.52
N LEU A 118 -0.29 -9.89 -0.03
CA LEU A 118 0.14 -8.68 0.68
C LEU A 118 -0.72 -8.41 1.90
N LYS A 119 -2.05 -8.55 1.79
CA LYS A 119 -2.98 -8.40 2.91
C LYS A 119 -2.79 -9.49 3.96
N GLY A 120 -2.49 -10.72 3.55
CA GLY A 120 -2.18 -11.82 4.46
C GLY A 120 -0.89 -11.59 5.26
N ALA A 121 0.12 -10.96 4.65
CA ALA A 121 1.39 -10.67 5.30
C ALA A 121 1.37 -9.37 6.14
N SER A 122 0.46 -8.45 5.84
CA SER A 122 0.47 -7.07 6.37
C SER A 122 -0.85 -6.74 7.09
N PRO A 123 -0.94 -6.94 8.42
CA PRO A 123 -2.20 -6.78 9.16
C PRO A 123 -2.86 -5.39 9.08
N GLU A 124 -2.07 -4.33 8.85
CA GLU A 124 -2.59 -2.96 8.71
C GLU A 124 -3.17 -2.69 7.31
N LEU A 125 -2.85 -3.50 6.30
CA LEU A 125 -3.23 -3.28 4.90
C LEU A 125 -4.68 -3.72 4.65
N VAL A 126 -5.56 -2.75 4.37
CA VAL A 126 -6.98 -3.04 4.14
C VAL A 126 -7.33 -3.16 2.66
N ALA A 127 -6.66 -2.38 1.80
CA ALA A 127 -6.82 -2.44 0.35
C ALA A 127 -5.53 -2.05 -0.36
N CYS A 128 -5.30 -2.60 -1.54
CA CYS A 128 -4.23 -2.19 -2.43
C CYS A 128 -4.62 -2.39 -3.90
N ASP A 129 -3.99 -1.61 -4.77
CA ASP A 129 -3.97 -1.85 -6.21
C ASP A 129 -2.52 -1.88 -6.67
N THR A 130 -2.09 -3.05 -7.12
CA THR A 130 -0.70 -3.32 -7.46
C THR A 130 -0.44 -3.28 -8.97
N ALA A 131 -1.32 -2.69 -9.79
CA ALA A 131 -1.23 -2.81 -11.25
C ALA A 131 -1.60 -1.55 -12.03
N GLN A 132 -2.60 -0.79 -11.59
CA GLN A 132 -3.19 0.30 -12.38
C GLN A 132 -2.55 1.65 -12.09
N ARG A 133 -2.47 2.53 -13.10
CA ARG A 133 -1.86 3.87 -13.00
C ARG A 133 -2.91 4.97 -12.88
N GLY A 134 -2.54 6.09 -12.28
CA GLY A 134 -3.40 7.25 -12.15
C GLY A 134 -3.11 8.09 -10.90
N TRP A 135 -4.14 8.50 -10.17
CA TRP A 135 -4.01 9.38 -9.01
C TRP A 135 -5.05 9.07 -7.93
N THR A 136 -4.90 9.70 -6.76
CA THR A 136 -5.89 9.61 -5.68
C THR A 136 -6.71 10.88 -5.61
N HIS A 137 -8.03 10.77 -5.66
CA HIS A 137 -8.94 11.88 -5.38
C HIS A 137 -9.36 11.81 -3.90
N VAL A 138 -9.01 12.83 -3.12
CA VAL A 138 -9.39 12.95 -1.70
C VAL A 138 -10.49 13.99 -1.55
N THR A 139 -11.59 13.61 -0.90
CA THR A 139 -12.69 14.51 -0.52
C THR A 139 -12.77 14.58 1.00
N LEU A 140 -12.68 15.79 1.55
CA LEU A 140 -12.78 16.04 2.98
C LEU A 140 -14.08 16.78 3.29
N THR A 141 -14.82 16.28 4.27
CA THR A 141 -16.01 16.94 4.82
C THR A 141 -15.88 17.01 6.34
N PRO A 142 -16.72 17.81 7.03
CA PRO A 142 -16.75 17.80 8.49
C PRO A 142 -17.11 16.43 9.11
N LYS A 143 -17.67 15.49 8.34
CA LYS A 143 -18.14 14.18 8.82
C LYS A 143 -17.24 13.01 8.44
N ALA A 144 -16.53 13.10 7.33
CA ALA A 144 -15.73 12.01 6.80
C ALA A 144 -14.64 12.51 5.86
N ALA A 145 -13.60 11.70 5.72
CA ALA A 145 -12.60 11.81 4.68
C ALA A 145 -12.69 10.58 3.79
N THR A 146 -12.73 10.79 2.47
CA THR A 146 -12.82 9.73 1.48
C THR A 146 -11.65 9.85 0.51
N ALA A 147 -10.94 8.75 0.28
CA ALA A 147 -10.03 8.61 -0.85
C ALA A 147 -10.63 7.68 -1.88
N GLN A 148 -10.39 7.96 -3.15
CA GLN A 148 -10.75 7.05 -4.23
C GLN A 148 -9.64 7.09 -5.29
N TRP A 149 -9.08 5.93 -5.61
CA TRP A 149 -8.14 5.83 -6.72
C TRP A 149 -8.89 6.09 -8.03
N ARG A 150 -8.27 6.89 -8.88
CA ARG A 150 -8.67 7.16 -10.25
C ARG A 150 -7.62 6.53 -11.14
N PHE A 151 -8.05 5.71 -12.07
CA PHE A 151 -7.14 5.00 -12.97
C PHE A 151 -7.26 5.52 -14.39
N VAL A 152 -6.18 5.34 -15.15
CA VAL A 152 -6.13 5.60 -16.59
C VAL A 152 -5.91 4.29 -17.34
N SER A 153 -6.58 4.15 -18.47
CA SER A 153 -6.47 2.97 -19.35
C SER A 153 -5.16 2.90 -20.13
N SER A 154 -4.46 4.02 -20.28
CA SER A 154 -3.14 4.07 -20.91
C SER A 154 -2.31 5.22 -20.34
N VAL A 155 -1.00 5.00 -20.26
CA VAL A 155 0.01 6.01 -19.92
C VAL A 155 0.93 6.34 -21.11
N THR A 156 0.77 5.62 -22.22
CA THR A 156 1.58 5.79 -23.44
C THR A 156 0.79 6.44 -24.58
N GLU A 157 -0.54 6.47 -24.48
CA GLU A 157 -1.41 7.09 -25.47
C GLU A 157 -1.90 8.48 -25.00
N PRO A 158 -2.02 9.46 -25.90
CA PRO A 158 -2.51 10.79 -25.56
C PRO A 158 -4.00 10.79 -25.20
N THR A 159 -4.77 9.82 -25.72
CA THR A 159 -6.18 9.63 -25.42
C THR A 159 -6.35 8.42 -24.52
N TYR A 160 -6.95 8.63 -23.36
CA TYR A 160 -7.23 7.57 -22.39
C TYR A 160 -8.62 7.78 -21.77
N GLN A 161 -9.20 6.68 -21.32
CA GLN A 161 -10.37 6.67 -20.45
C GLN A 161 -9.96 6.61 -18.98
N THR A 162 -10.80 7.16 -18.11
CA THR A 162 -10.63 7.08 -16.66
C THR A 162 -11.65 6.13 -16.03
N SER A 163 -11.22 5.43 -14.99
CA SER A 163 -12.09 4.63 -14.12
C SER A 163 -11.83 4.98 -12.66
N ALA A 164 -12.68 4.47 -11.77
CA ALA A 164 -12.58 4.72 -10.33
C ALA A 164 -12.60 3.38 -9.58
N GLY A 165 -11.71 3.24 -8.59
CA GLY A 165 -11.79 2.17 -7.60
C GLY A 165 -12.88 2.44 -6.57
N GLU A 166 -13.06 1.49 -5.65
CA GLU A 166 -13.98 1.66 -4.52
C GLU A 166 -13.54 2.82 -3.60
N PRO A 167 -14.48 3.57 -3.00
CA PRO A 167 -14.16 4.62 -2.06
C PRO A 167 -13.65 4.05 -0.74
N LEU A 168 -12.54 4.59 -0.25
CA LEU A 168 -11.93 4.30 1.03
C LEU A 168 -12.32 5.41 2.01
N VAL A 169 -13.21 5.11 2.96
CA VAL A 169 -13.84 6.12 3.81
C VAL A 169 -13.34 5.99 5.26
N SER A 170 -12.93 7.11 5.85
CA SER A 170 -12.74 7.25 7.30
C SER A 170 -13.75 8.23 7.84
N GLN A 171 -14.67 7.75 8.69
CA GLN A 171 -15.61 8.62 9.40
C GLN A 171 -14.88 9.48 10.45
N ARG A 172 -15.47 10.61 10.82
CA ARG A 172 -14.99 11.46 11.92
C ARG A 172 -14.87 10.62 13.20
N ASN A 173 -13.74 10.77 13.90
CA ASN A 173 -13.36 10.05 15.11
C ASN A 173 -13.11 8.53 14.94
N ALA A 174 -13.24 7.95 13.75
CA ALA A 174 -13.03 6.51 13.55
C ALA A 174 -11.55 6.12 13.63
N ARG A 175 -10.64 6.96 13.14
CA ARG A 175 -9.19 6.67 12.96
C ARG A 175 -8.92 5.35 12.21
N ALA A 176 -9.88 4.89 11.42
CA ALA A 176 -9.82 3.66 10.65
C ALA A 176 -10.74 3.78 9.44
N LEU A 177 -10.44 3.00 8.41
CA LEU A 177 -11.24 2.80 7.22
C LEU A 177 -12.37 1.81 7.52
N GLY A 178 -13.57 2.10 7.00
CA GLY A 178 -14.78 1.30 7.17
C GLY A 178 -15.86 1.62 6.14
#